data_AF-A0A5R8K7G2-F1
#
_entry.id   AF-A0A5R8K7G2-F1
#
_cell.length_a   1.000
_cell.length_b   1.000
_cell.length_c   1.000
_cell.angle_alpha   90.00
_cell.angle_beta   90.00
_cell.angle_gamma   90.00
#
_symmetry.space_group_name_H-M   'P 1'
#
loop_
_entity.id
_entity.type
_entity.pdbx_description
1 polymer ?
#
loop_
_entity_poly.entity_id
_entity_poly.type
_entity_poly.pdbx_seq_one_letter_code
_entity_poly.pdbx_strand_id
1 'polypeptide(L)'
;MFKLLLILLACLPLTSCGGFKYAVQNYRGVKVQKHHGPDFEIRVFDKPEENRMMVTPTVGRAAKEGYISGATLGLASIENTKAGYQKQAQDFLDHNERKMEIYKGDLVVKPQWEFWYRAKGKTIE
;
A
#
# COMPACT_ATOMS: atom_id res chain seq x y z
N MET A 1 4.31 -33.54 -45.82
CA MET A 1 5.53 -33.49 -44.99
C MET A 1 5.34 -32.41 -43.93
N PHE A 2 5.38 -32.84 -42.66
CA PHE A 2 5.22 -32.04 -41.45
C PHE A 2 6.42 -31.11 -41.22
N LYS A 3 6.19 -29.85 -40.83
CA LYS A 3 7.12 -28.94 -40.11
C LYS A 3 6.27 -27.74 -39.63
N LEU A 4 5.57 -27.85 -38.50
CA LEU A 4 6.03 -27.56 -37.13
C LEU A 4 6.51 -26.10 -36.92
N LEU A 5 5.71 -25.38 -36.12
CA LEU A 5 6.12 -24.46 -35.03
C LEU A 5 6.62 -23.03 -35.35
N LEU A 6 5.80 -22.04 -34.98
CA LEU A 6 6.16 -20.71 -34.44
C LEU A 6 4.88 -20.10 -33.82
N ILE A 7 4.42 -20.64 -32.69
CA ILE A 7 4.65 -20.14 -31.32
C ILE A 7 4.10 -18.71 -31.10
N LEU A 8 2.81 -18.66 -30.77
CA LEU A 8 2.30 -18.21 -29.46
C LEU A 8 3.06 -17.04 -28.79
N LEU A 9 2.93 -15.81 -29.30
CA LEU A 9 3.50 -14.59 -28.71
C LEU A 9 2.44 -13.51 -28.39
N ALA A 10 1.30 -13.90 -27.80
CA ALA A 10 0.27 -12.92 -27.44
C ALA A 10 -0.57 -13.37 -26.25
N CYS A 11 0.05 -13.45 -25.06
CA CYS A 11 -0.71 -13.37 -23.81
C CYS A 11 0.21 -12.92 -22.68
N LEU A 12 0.59 -11.64 -22.69
CA LEU A 12 1.15 -10.99 -21.51
C LEU A 12 -0.03 -10.65 -20.58
N PRO A 13 -0.07 -11.17 -19.35
CA PRO A 13 -1.22 -11.01 -18.48
C PRO A 13 -1.35 -9.55 -18.01
N LEU A 14 -2.54 -8.97 -18.21
CA LEU A 14 -2.97 -7.63 -17.76
C LEU A 14 -3.12 -7.51 -16.22
N THR A 15 -2.34 -8.24 -15.43
CA THR A 15 -2.61 -8.41 -13.98
C THR A 15 -2.22 -7.20 -13.12
N SER A 16 -1.60 -6.15 -13.65
CA SER A 16 -1.20 -4.99 -12.83
C SER A 16 -2.30 -3.97 -12.54
N CYS A 17 -3.46 -4.03 -13.20
CA CYS A 17 -4.55 -3.07 -12.97
C CYS A 17 -5.44 -3.44 -11.74
N GLY A 18 -5.32 -4.67 -11.23
CA GLY A 18 -6.18 -5.17 -10.13
C GLY A 18 -6.07 -4.35 -8.85
N GLY A 19 -4.85 -4.03 -8.41
CA GLY A 19 -4.62 -3.25 -7.20
C GLY A 19 -5.11 -1.80 -7.29
N PHE A 20 -4.91 -1.15 -8.45
CA PHE A 20 -5.43 0.20 -8.68
C PHE A 20 -6.95 0.22 -8.69
N LYS A 21 -7.58 -0.73 -9.41
CA LYS A 21 -9.05 -0.89 -9.42
C LYS A 21 -9.58 -1.13 -8.00
N TYR A 22 -8.92 -1.98 -7.21
CA TYR A 22 -9.28 -2.23 -5.82
C TYR A 22 -9.21 -0.97 -4.97
N ALA A 23 -8.11 -0.20 -5.05
CA ALA A 23 -7.94 1.04 -4.30
C ALA A 23 -9.05 2.06 -4.62
N VAL A 24 -9.33 2.27 -5.91
CA VAL A 24 -10.43 3.16 -6.33
C VAL A 24 -11.78 2.63 -5.84
N GLN A 25 -12.05 1.34 -5.99
CA GLN A 25 -13.34 0.77 -5.61
C GLN A 25 -13.59 0.80 -4.09
N ASN A 26 -12.56 0.63 -3.27
CA ASN A 26 -12.70 0.50 -1.82
C ASN A 26 -12.46 1.80 -1.02
N TYR A 27 -11.68 2.71 -1.59
CA TYR A 27 -11.23 3.95 -0.91
C TYR A 27 -11.68 5.23 -1.61
N ARG A 28 -12.43 5.15 -2.72
CA ARG A 28 -13.06 6.35 -3.30
C ARG A 28 -14.00 7.00 -2.29
N GLY A 29 -13.83 8.30 -2.09
CA GLY A 29 -14.62 9.09 -1.14
C GLY A 29 -14.12 9.02 0.31
N VAL A 30 -13.12 8.19 0.63
CA VAL A 30 -12.49 8.20 1.95
C VAL A 30 -11.66 9.48 2.10
N LYS A 31 -11.84 10.19 3.23
CA LYS A 31 -11.10 11.41 3.55
C LYS A 31 -9.61 11.08 3.68
N VAL A 32 -8.79 11.78 2.90
CA VAL A 32 -7.33 11.62 2.93
C VAL A 32 -6.74 12.46 4.04
N GLN A 33 -5.93 11.84 4.89
CA GLN A 33 -5.19 12.50 5.96
C GLN A 33 -3.70 12.44 5.64
N LYS A 34 -2.98 13.54 5.80
CA LYS A 34 -1.52 13.52 5.75
C LYS A 34 -0.99 13.28 7.16
N HIS A 35 -0.04 12.37 7.29
CA HIS A 35 0.58 12.03 8.55
C HIS A 35 2.09 12.14 8.43
N HIS A 36 2.70 12.97 9.26
CA HIS A 36 4.15 13.11 9.35
C HIS A 36 4.68 12.13 10.39
N GLY A 37 4.91 10.90 9.96
CA GLY A 37 5.37 9.84 10.84
C GLY A 37 6.90 9.86 11.02
N PRO A 38 7.43 9.02 11.92
CA PRO A 38 8.81 9.06 12.40
C PRO A 38 9.90 8.90 11.34
N ASP A 39 9.63 8.18 10.24
CA ASP A 39 10.65 7.96 9.20
C ASP A 39 10.29 8.68 7.90
N PHE A 40 9.00 8.81 7.58
CA PHE A 40 8.54 9.54 6.41
C PHE A 40 7.05 9.92 6.48
N GLU A 41 6.67 10.91 5.66
CA GLU A 41 5.29 11.33 5.51
C GLU A 41 4.48 10.37 4.64
N ILE A 42 3.28 10.01 5.10
CA ILE A 42 2.32 9.18 4.38
C ILE A 42 0.98 9.89 4.22
N ARG A 43 0.20 9.46 3.22
CA ARG A 43 -1.23 9.72 3.16
C ARG A 43 -1.97 8.50 3.68
N VAL A 44 -2.91 8.72 4.58
CA VAL A 44 -3.75 7.71 5.20
C VAL A 44 -5.18 7.86 4.70
N PHE A 45 -5.73 6.75 4.24
CA PHE A 45 -7.14 6.58 3.88
C PHE A 45 -7.73 5.63 4.92
N ASP A 46 -8.24 6.18 6.02
CA ASP A 46 -8.69 5.39 7.17
C ASP A 46 -10.19 5.05 7.07
N LYS A 47 -10.53 3.81 7.42
CA LYS A 47 -11.91 3.30 7.50
C LYS A 47 -12.13 2.69 8.90
N PRO A 48 -12.34 3.51 9.95
CA PRO A 48 -12.46 3.05 11.33
C PRO A 48 -13.55 2.00 11.54
N GLU A 49 -14.70 2.15 10.87
CA GLU A 49 -15.81 1.18 10.94
C GLU A 49 -15.45 -0.21 10.40
N GLU A 50 -14.43 -0.30 9.54
CA GLU A 50 -13.96 -1.54 8.94
C GLU A 50 -12.63 -2.03 9.54
N ASN A 51 -12.12 -1.33 10.55
CA ASN A 51 -10.86 -1.64 11.22
C ASN A 51 -9.66 -1.81 10.26
N ARG A 52 -9.63 -0.99 9.20
CA ARG A 52 -8.57 -1.00 8.20
C ARG A 52 -8.25 0.39 7.66
N MET A 53 -7.04 0.54 7.14
CA MET A 53 -6.60 1.74 6.45
C MET A 53 -5.69 1.39 5.28
N MET A 54 -5.70 2.23 4.25
CA MET A 54 -4.69 2.21 3.21
C MET A 54 -3.73 3.38 3.41
N VAL A 55 -2.44 3.11 3.26
CA VAL A 55 -1.38 4.11 3.32
C VAL A 55 -0.63 4.19 2.02
N THR A 56 -0.25 5.40 1.63
CA THR A 56 0.49 5.68 0.39
C THR A 56 1.57 6.73 0.67
N PRO A 57 2.67 6.76 -0.09
CA PRO A 57 3.59 7.89 -0.02
C PRO A 57 2.93 9.17 -0.52
N THR A 58 3.50 10.30 -0.10
CA THR A 58 3.09 11.62 -0.55
C THR A 58 3.61 11.92 -1.96
N VAL A 59 2.92 12.78 -2.71
CA VAL A 59 3.22 13.06 -4.13
C VAL A 59 4.64 13.60 -4.32
N GLY A 60 5.10 14.48 -3.42
CA GLY A 60 6.47 15.02 -3.47
C GLY A 60 7.55 13.94 -3.31
N ARG A 61 7.27 12.90 -2.53
CA ARG A 61 8.15 11.74 -2.37
C ARG A 61 8.05 10.79 -3.56
N ALA A 62 6.83 10.48 -4.03
CA ALA A 62 6.61 9.63 -5.20
C ALA A 62 7.30 10.17 -6.47
N ALA A 63 7.36 11.50 -6.63
CA ALA A 63 8.11 12.15 -7.71
C ALA A 63 9.63 12.01 -7.51
N LYS A 64 10.13 12.19 -6.27
CA LYS A 64 11.57 12.12 -5.94
C LYS A 64 12.14 10.70 -6.05
N GLU A 65 11.32 9.69 -5.78
CA GLU A 65 11.68 8.27 -5.85
C GLU A 65 11.39 7.63 -7.23
N GLY A 66 10.92 8.42 -8.21
CA GLY A 66 10.69 7.94 -9.59
C GLY A 66 9.43 7.08 -9.79
N TYR A 67 8.51 7.05 -8.82
CA TYR A 67 7.28 6.25 -8.90
C TYR A 67 6.28 6.72 -9.96
N ILE A 68 6.36 7.97 -10.42
CA ILE A 68 5.33 8.56 -11.29
C ILE A 68 5.53 8.18 -12.77
N SER A 69 6.70 7.72 -13.21
CA SER A 69 6.91 7.39 -14.64
C SER A 69 8.11 6.46 -14.88
N GLY A 70 7.89 5.14 -14.84
CA GLY A 70 8.71 4.15 -15.58
C GLY A 70 10.22 4.04 -15.33
N ALA A 71 10.82 4.80 -14.40
CA ALA A 71 12.26 4.92 -14.27
C ALA A 71 12.72 4.96 -12.81
N THR A 72 12.90 3.80 -12.18
CA THR A 72 13.88 3.61 -11.08
C THR A 72 14.01 2.12 -10.71
N LEU A 73 14.84 1.42 -11.48
CA LEU A 73 15.46 0.16 -11.07
C LEU A 73 16.30 0.39 -9.80
N GLY A 74 15.95 -0.24 -8.68
CA GLY A 74 16.97 -0.78 -7.76
C GLY A 74 17.21 -0.16 -6.38
N LEU A 75 16.52 0.90 -5.95
CA LEU A 75 16.73 1.45 -4.60
C LEU A 75 15.51 1.27 -3.69
N ALA A 76 15.32 0.06 -3.18
CA ALA A 76 14.43 -0.17 -2.06
C ALA A 76 15.10 0.31 -0.76
N SER A 77 14.94 1.59 -0.42
CA SER A 77 15.15 2.06 0.96
C SER A 77 14.22 1.29 1.91
N ILE A 78 14.59 1.11 3.19
CA ILE A 78 13.77 0.45 4.24
C ILE A 78 12.34 1.04 4.29
N GLU A 79 12.26 2.31 3.93
CA GLU A 79 11.05 3.13 3.79
C GLU A 79 10.06 2.62 2.72
N ASN A 80 10.50 1.71 1.83
CA ASN A 80 9.69 1.07 0.80
C ASN A 80 9.27 -0.36 1.16
N THR A 81 9.51 -0.79 2.40
CA THR A 81 9.12 -2.11 2.91
C THR A 81 7.78 -2.06 3.63
N LYS A 82 7.08 -3.19 3.67
CA LYS A 82 5.87 -3.37 4.49
C LYS A 82 6.10 -2.90 5.93
N ALA A 83 7.25 -3.24 6.52
CA ALA A 83 7.58 -2.90 7.90
C ALA A 83 7.67 -1.38 8.12
N GLY A 84 8.29 -0.64 7.18
CA GLY A 84 8.34 0.82 7.23
C GLY A 84 6.95 1.45 7.20
N TYR A 85 6.11 1.05 6.25
CA TYR A 85 4.73 1.54 6.17
C TYR A 85 3.86 1.10 7.36
N GLN A 86 4.07 -0.11 7.89
CA GLN A 86 3.38 -0.59 9.09
C GLN A 86 3.74 0.25 10.31
N LYS A 87 5.02 0.64 10.46
CA LYS A 87 5.46 1.54 11.54
C LYS A 87 4.79 2.92 11.43
N GLN A 88 4.73 3.50 10.23
CA GLN A 88 4.03 4.78 10.03
C GLN A 88 2.52 4.67 10.32
N ALA A 89 1.89 3.57 9.90
CA ALA A 89 0.47 3.33 10.13
C ALA A 89 0.16 3.11 11.62
N GLN A 90 1.04 2.42 12.36
CA GLN A 90 0.92 2.26 13.81
C GLN A 90 1.08 3.61 14.51
N ASP A 91 2.08 4.39 14.12
CA ASP A 91 2.30 5.75 14.63
C ASP A 91 1.09 6.66 14.38
N PHE A 92 0.43 6.55 13.22
CA PHE A 92 -0.83 7.27 12.96
C PHE A 92 -1.95 6.86 13.95
N LEU A 93 -2.10 5.58 14.27
CA LEU A 93 -3.08 5.12 15.26
C LEU A 93 -2.76 5.69 16.65
N ASP A 94 -1.49 5.63 17.05
CA ASP A 94 -1.02 6.10 18.35
C ASP A 94 -1.15 7.63 18.47
N HIS A 95 -0.83 8.39 17.41
CA HIS A 95 -0.98 9.85 17.34
C HIS A 95 -2.43 10.31 17.49
N ASN A 96 -3.39 9.52 17.00
CA ASN A 96 -4.82 9.79 17.16
C ASN A 96 -5.39 9.21 18.47
N GLU A 97 -4.52 8.86 19.43
CA GLU A 97 -4.86 8.29 20.73
C GLU A 97 -5.72 7.00 20.64
N ARG A 98 -5.62 6.28 19.52
CA ARG A 98 -6.38 5.05 19.29
C ARG A 98 -5.65 3.90 19.98
N LYS A 99 -6.33 3.21 20.89
CA LYS A 99 -5.84 1.99 21.55
C LYS A 99 -5.90 0.76 20.62
N MET A 100 -5.34 0.89 19.42
CA MET A 100 -5.37 -0.11 18.36
C MET A 100 -3.96 -0.55 17.97
N GLU A 101 -3.81 -1.80 17.54
CA GLU A 101 -2.59 -2.37 16.98
C GLU A 101 -2.83 -2.92 15.59
N ILE A 102 -1.85 -2.78 14.71
CA ILE A 102 -1.85 -3.42 13.40
C ILE A 102 -1.54 -4.92 13.56
N TYR A 103 -2.41 -5.78 13.03
CA TYR A 103 -2.24 -7.24 13.08
C TYR A 103 -2.07 -7.89 11.70
N LYS A 104 -2.40 -7.16 10.61
CA LYS A 104 -2.26 -7.66 9.24
C LYS A 104 -1.89 -6.50 8.30
N GLY A 105 -1.15 -6.81 7.24
CA GLY A 105 -0.98 -5.86 6.13
C GLY A 105 -0.68 -6.54 4.80
N ASP A 106 -1.27 -6.03 3.73
CA ASP A 106 -1.18 -6.55 2.37
C ASP A 106 -0.79 -5.44 1.39
N LEU A 107 -0.03 -5.80 0.35
CA LEU A 107 0.31 -4.86 -0.73
C LEU A 107 -0.91 -4.71 -1.64
N VAL A 108 -1.44 -3.50 -1.77
CA VAL A 108 -2.56 -3.23 -2.70
C VAL A 108 -2.03 -3.09 -4.12
N VAL A 109 -1.13 -2.13 -4.30
CA VAL A 109 -0.38 -1.86 -5.54
C VAL A 109 0.84 -1.09 -5.11
N LYS A 110 2.03 -1.33 -5.65
CA LYS A 110 3.20 -0.53 -5.25
C LYS A 110 2.94 0.97 -5.51
N PRO A 111 3.26 1.88 -4.58
CA PRO A 111 3.81 1.70 -3.21
C PRO A 111 2.75 1.74 -2.07
N GLN A 112 1.49 1.44 -2.37
CA GLN A 112 0.34 1.49 -1.48
C GLN A 112 0.14 0.18 -0.70
N TRP A 113 -0.01 0.28 0.62
CA TRP A 113 -0.24 -0.84 1.53
C TRP A 113 -1.57 -0.68 2.24
N GLU A 114 -2.25 -1.79 2.49
CA GLU A 114 -3.44 -1.85 3.35
C GLU A 114 -3.08 -2.55 4.65
N PHE A 115 -3.51 -1.98 5.77
CA PHE A 115 -3.30 -2.52 7.11
C PHE A 115 -4.63 -2.67 7.84
N TRP A 116 -4.80 -3.79 8.52
CA TRP A 116 -5.91 -4.05 9.43
C TRP A 116 -5.42 -3.93 10.87
N TYR A 117 -6.26 -3.35 11.70
CA TYR A 117 -5.95 -3.10 13.09
C TYR A 117 -7.07 -3.57 14.01
N ARG A 118 -6.77 -3.74 15.29
CA ARG A 118 -7.71 -4.23 16.30
C ARG A 118 -7.39 -3.59 17.64
N ALA A 119 -8.27 -3.72 18.63
CA ALA A 119 -7.97 -3.27 19.98
C ALA A 119 -6.69 -3.94 20.51
N LYS A 120 -5.79 -3.13 21.10
CA LYS A 120 -4.55 -3.63 21.73
C LYS A 120 -4.89 -4.72 22.76
N GLY A 121 -4.21 -5.86 22.65
CA GLY A 121 -4.40 -6.99 23.58
C GLY A 121 -5.52 -7.97 23.23
N LYS A 122 -6.21 -7.82 22.11
CA LYS A 122 -7.19 -8.82 21.63
C LYS A 122 -6.47 -9.90 20.82
N THR A 123 -6.36 -11.14 21.29
CA THR A 123 -5.72 -12.27 20.55
C THR A 123 -6.58 -12.71 19.36
N ILE A 124 -5.96 -13.23 18.27
CA ILE A 124 -6.72 -13.89 17.19
C ILE A 124 -7.05 -15.30 17.70
N GLU A 125 -8.33 -15.65 17.78
CA GLU A 125 -8.78 -17.03 17.95
C GLU A 125 -8.73 -17.79 16.62
#